data_AF-F6HV33-F1
#
_entry.id   AF-F6HV33-F1
#
_cell.length_a   1.000
_cell.length_b   1.000
_cell.length_c   1.000
_cell.angle_alpha   90.00
_cell.angle_beta   90.00
_cell.angle_gamma   90.00
#
_symmetry.space_group_name_H-M   'P 1'
#
loop_
_entity.id
_entity.type
_entity.pdbx_description
1 polymer ?
#
loop_
_entity_poly.entity_id
_entity_poly.type
_entity_poly.pdbx_seq_one_letter_code
_entity_poly.pdbx_strand_id
1 'polypeptide(L)'
;MGFFTLVLAGVGFILIGMWESLLSSSQTPKLDQSSITPGTRPGRKYPYSSPLTFFSIALLSFFFICNSLYSLIDAVNSKDRVGSPLQLQVLATAFLFLLYAVLGLLMKFTDSIPLPSSFLSLICLFAFAEEFLLFYLQRKDTVGIENRYFDMMLVPITICLFSTVLELKSPKSNLPRLARGIGLILHGTWFLQMGISFFSSWMVHGCSLYEKSRGNYTVRCKGHPEYHRGRAIATLQFNFHLAFLVVLVVAAFSIISRRNGGQGGSEQYRPIGAETHSLDLTGQFSLASDDDEIKGEESMEKQKPAAIEMGANGHGSH
;
A
#
# COMPACT_ATOMS: atom_id res chain seq x y z
N MET A 1 -18.43 -19.43 8.16
CA MET A 1 -17.28 -19.86 7.34
C MET A 1 -16.48 -20.88 8.12
N GLY A 2 -16.15 -22.01 7.50
CA GLY A 2 -15.33 -23.04 8.16
C GLY A 2 -13.82 -22.79 8.00
N PHE A 3 -13.01 -23.61 8.67
CA PHE A 3 -11.54 -23.54 8.61
C PHE A 3 -10.98 -23.47 7.18
N PHE A 4 -11.41 -24.38 6.31
CA PHE A 4 -10.94 -24.43 4.92
C PHE A 4 -11.22 -23.14 4.15
N THR A 5 -12.40 -22.54 4.35
CA THR A 5 -12.77 -21.26 3.71
C THR A 5 -11.84 -20.14 4.17
N LEU A 6 -11.53 -20.06 5.48
CA LEU A 6 -10.62 -19.06 6.02
C LEU A 6 -9.19 -19.23 5.51
N VAL A 7 -8.73 -20.48 5.40
CA VAL A 7 -7.39 -20.77 4.85
C VAL A 7 -7.31 -20.39 3.37
N LEU A 8 -8.30 -20.80 2.57
CA LEU A 8 -8.34 -20.47 1.15
C LEU A 8 -8.43 -18.96 0.92
N ALA A 9 -9.28 -18.26 1.68
CA ALA A 9 -9.37 -16.81 1.66
C ALA A 9 -8.02 -16.18 1.98
N GLY A 10 -7.39 -16.64 3.06
CA GLY A 10 -6.11 -16.13 3.51
C GLY A 10 -5.01 -16.25 2.46
N VAL A 11 -4.82 -17.45 1.91
CA VAL A 11 -3.86 -17.71 0.84
C VAL A 11 -4.19 -16.88 -0.41
N GLY A 12 -5.47 -16.85 -0.81
CA GLY A 12 -5.91 -16.09 -1.98
C GLY A 12 -5.61 -14.60 -1.87
N PHE A 13 -5.99 -13.97 -0.76
CA PHE A 13 -5.72 -12.55 -0.51
C PHE A 13 -4.23 -12.23 -0.42
N ILE A 14 -3.42 -13.10 0.19
CA ILE A 14 -1.95 -12.93 0.23
C ILE A 14 -1.37 -12.98 -1.18
N LEU A 15 -1.74 -13.97 -2.00
CA LEU A 15 -1.24 -14.10 -3.37
C LEU A 15 -1.63 -12.91 -4.25
N ILE A 16 -2.90 -12.50 -4.19
CA ILE A 16 -3.41 -11.32 -4.92
C ILE A 16 -2.69 -10.06 -4.46
N GLY A 17 -2.56 -9.84 -3.14
CA GLY A 17 -1.92 -8.68 -2.56
C GLY A 17 -0.42 -8.59 -2.88
N MET A 18 0.31 -9.70 -2.81
CA MET A 18 1.71 -9.77 -3.24
C MET A 18 1.85 -9.42 -4.72
N TRP A 19 1.01 -9.99 -5.58
CA TRP A 19 1.05 -9.72 -7.01
C TRP A 19 0.72 -8.25 -7.33
N GLU A 20 -0.30 -7.67 -6.72
CA GLU A 20 -0.63 -6.25 -6.89
C GLU A 20 0.49 -5.33 -6.39
N SER A 21 1.12 -5.67 -5.26
CA SER A 21 2.23 -4.89 -4.68
C SER A 21 3.47 -4.92 -5.58
N LEU A 22 3.83 -6.10 -6.11
CA LEU A 22 4.96 -6.26 -7.03
C LEU A 22 4.74 -5.48 -8.34
N LEU A 23 3.54 -5.56 -8.91
CA LEU A 23 3.21 -4.82 -10.14
C LEU A 23 3.29 -3.31 -9.91
N SER A 24 2.77 -2.83 -8.77
CA SER A 24 2.75 -1.40 -8.44
C SER A 24 4.14 -0.87 -8.13
N SER A 25 4.99 -1.66 -7.46
CA SER A 25 6.36 -1.26 -7.14
C SER A 25 7.31 -1.28 -8.34
N SER A 26 7.03 -2.11 -9.35
CA SER A 26 7.84 -2.19 -10.57
C SER A 26 7.56 -1.03 -11.54
N GLN A 27 6.41 -0.38 -11.38
CA GLN A 27 6.03 0.82 -12.13
C GLN A 27 6.48 2.07 -11.36
N THR A 28 7.79 2.26 -11.23
CA THR A 28 8.32 3.58 -10.86
C THR A 28 8.15 4.52 -12.06
N PRO A 29 7.75 5.79 -11.84
CA PRO A 29 7.69 6.76 -12.92
C PRO A 29 9.11 6.98 -13.42
N LYS A 30 9.40 6.54 -14.64
CA LYS A 30 10.47 7.18 -15.41
C LYS A 30 10.06 8.65 -15.44
N LEU A 31 10.88 9.52 -14.85
CA LEU A 31 10.77 10.95 -15.02
C LEU A 31 10.78 11.17 -16.54
N ASP A 32 9.63 11.53 -17.13
CA ASP A 32 9.48 11.72 -18.56
C ASP A 32 10.41 12.86 -18.97
N GLN A 33 11.60 12.50 -19.45
CA GLN A 33 12.43 13.38 -20.23
C GLN A 33 11.77 13.48 -21.60
N SER A 34 11.06 14.59 -21.78
CA SER A 34 10.37 14.97 -23.01
C SER A 34 11.27 14.78 -24.24
N SER A 35 11.01 13.74 -25.03
CA SER A 35 11.35 13.72 -26.45
C SER A 35 10.05 13.62 -27.24
N ILE A 36 9.63 14.79 -27.73
CA ILE A 36 8.48 14.93 -28.63
C ILE A 36 8.86 14.26 -29.95
N THR A 37 8.36 13.06 -30.20
CA THR A 37 8.26 12.50 -31.56
C THR A 37 6.78 12.48 -31.95
N PRO A 38 6.36 13.26 -32.97
CA PRO A 38 4.98 13.25 -33.45
C PRO A 38 4.81 12.04 -34.39
N GLY A 39 4.01 11.04 -34.00
CA GLY A 39 3.65 9.98 -34.92
C GLY A 39 3.11 8.68 -34.32
N THR A 40 3.33 8.42 -33.03
CA THR A 40 2.79 7.19 -32.41
C THR A 40 1.60 7.57 -31.54
N ARG A 41 0.40 7.10 -31.93
CA ARG A 41 -0.81 7.17 -31.08
C ARG A 41 -0.42 6.75 -29.66
N PRO A 42 -0.67 7.57 -28.62
CA PRO A 42 -0.34 7.17 -27.27
C PRO A 42 -1.23 5.96 -26.95
N GLY A 43 -0.63 4.77 -26.97
CA GLY A 43 -1.29 3.56 -26.51
C GLY A 43 -1.75 3.85 -25.09
N ARG A 44 -3.07 3.92 -24.89
CA ARG A 44 -3.71 4.10 -23.59
C ARG A 44 -3.24 2.96 -22.67
N LYS A 45 -2.14 3.18 -21.95
CA LYS A 45 -1.71 2.31 -20.85
C LYS A 45 -2.63 2.61 -19.68
N TYR A 46 -3.83 2.04 -19.72
CA TYR A 46 -4.75 2.16 -18.60
C TYR A 46 -4.17 1.43 -17.37
N PRO A 47 -4.25 2.02 -16.17
CA PRO A 47 -3.63 1.52 -14.93
C PRO A 47 -4.35 0.29 -14.33
N TYR A 48 -5.01 -0.54 -15.14
CA TYR A 48 -5.78 -1.67 -14.64
C TYR A 48 -4.90 -2.78 -14.07
N SER A 49 -5.47 -3.57 -13.15
CA SER A 49 -4.87 -4.80 -12.67
C SER A 49 -4.56 -5.79 -13.80
N SER A 50 -3.60 -6.69 -13.54
CA SER A 50 -3.21 -7.72 -14.51
C SER A 50 -4.41 -8.64 -14.77
N PRO A 51 -4.59 -9.19 -15.99
CA PRO A 51 -5.62 -10.21 -16.24
C PRO A 51 -5.52 -11.38 -15.26
N LEU A 52 -4.30 -11.73 -14.82
CA LEU A 52 -4.07 -12.75 -13.80
C LEU A 52 -4.74 -12.38 -12.47
N THR A 53 -4.67 -11.12 -12.05
CA THR A 53 -5.30 -10.63 -10.82
C THR A 53 -6.81 -10.77 -10.89
N PHE A 54 -7.43 -10.38 -12.00
CA PHE A 54 -8.87 -10.54 -12.18
C PHE A 54 -9.28 -12.00 -12.22
N PHE A 55 -8.52 -12.87 -12.90
CA PHE A 55 -8.79 -14.30 -12.90
C PHE A 55 -8.71 -14.90 -11.49
N SER A 56 -7.69 -14.55 -10.70
CA SER A 56 -7.57 -14.99 -9.31
C SER A 56 -8.73 -14.51 -8.44
N ILE A 57 -9.17 -13.25 -8.59
CA ILE A 57 -10.33 -12.71 -7.85
C ILE A 57 -11.62 -13.42 -8.28
N ALA A 58 -11.82 -13.68 -9.58
CA ALA A 58 -12.98 -14.41 -10.07
C ALA A 58 -13.03 -15.83 -9.51
N LEU A 59 -11.90 -16.55 -9.51
CA LEU A 59 -11.79 -17.90 -8.97
C LEU A 59 -12.09 -17.94 -7.47
N LEU A 60 -11.51 -17.01 -6.69
CA LEU A 60 -11.76 -16.91 -5.26
C LEU A 60 -13.24 -16.57 -4.98
N SER A 61 -13.80 -15.61 -5.71
CA SER A 61 -15.21 -15.20 -5.57
C SER A 61 -16.17 -16.34 -5.90
N PHE A 62 -15.89 -17.10 -6.97
CA PHE A 62 -16.67 -18.28 -7.33
C PHE A 62 -16.67 -19.34 -6.23
N PHE A 63 -15.51 -19.61 -5.63
CA PHE A 63 -15.44 -20.53 -4.50
C PHE A 63 -16.28 -20.05 -3.30
N PHE A 64 -16.22 -18.76 -2.98
CA PHE A 64 -17.02 -18.18 -1.89
C PHE A 64 -18.52 -18.27 -2.17
N ILE A 65 -18.95 -18.04 -3.42
CA ILE A 65 -20.34 -18.22 -3.85
C ILE A 65 -20.77 -19.67 -3.63
N CYS A 66 -20.02 -20.65 -4.14
CA CYS A 66 -20.33 -22.07 -3.97
C CYS A 66 -20.39 -22.48 -2.49
N ASN A 67 -19.42 -22.05 -1.69
CA ASN A 67 -19.38 -22.32 -0.26
C ASN A 67 -20.56 -21.66 0.48
N SER A 68 -20.94 -20.44 0.11
CA SER A 68 -22.08 -19.73 0.71
C SER A 68 -23.41 -20.41 0.36
N LEU A 69 -23.60 -20.82 -0.90
CA LEU A 69 -24.78 -21.57 -1.32
C LEU A 69 -24.89 -22.90 -0.57
N TYR A 70 -23.77 -23.62 -0.42
CA TYR A 70 -23.74 -24.85 0.37
C TYR A 70 -24.08 -24.58 1.85
N SER A 71 -23.49 -23.54 2.46
CA SER A 71 -23.77 -23.17 3.84
C SER A 71 -25.20 -22.64 4.04
N LEU A 72 -25.82 -22.06 3.02
CA LEU A 72 -27.21 -21.61 3.04
C LEU A 72 -28.15 -22.81 3.09
N ILE A 73 -27.92 -23.83 2.26
CA ILE A 73 -28.68 -25.09 2.28
C ILE A 73 -28.56 -25.75 3.67
N ASP A 74 -27.34 -25.81 4.21
CA ASP A 74 -27.08 -26.34 5.57
C ASP A 74 -27.85 -25.56 6.66
N ALA A 75 -27.83 -24.22 6.60
CA ALA A 75 -28.55 -23.37 7.55
C ALA A 75 -30.08 -23.55 7.46
N VAL A 76 -30.61 -23.72 6.24
CA VAL A 76 -32.05 -23.98 6.01
C VAL A 76 -32.44 -25.35 6.58
N ASN A 77 -31.65 -26.40 6.30
CA ASN A 77 -31.88 -27.75 6.81
C ASN A 77 -31.81 -27.79 8.34
N SER A 78 -30.89 -27.03 8.93
CA SER A 78 -30.72 -26.90 10.39
C SER A 78 -31.71 -25.93 11.05
N LYS A 79 -32.63 -25.33 10.29
CA LYS A 79 -33.58 -24.29 10.75
C LYS A 79 -32.90 -23.13 11.48
N ASP A 80 -31.67 -22.78 11.08
CA ASP A 80 -30.90 -21.69 11.68
C ASP A 80 -31.32 -20.34 11.07
N ARG A 81 -32.26 -19.67 11.75
CA ARG A 81 -32.81 -18.36 11.34
C ARG A 81 -31.76 -17.25 11.22
N VAL A 82 -30.61 -17.38 11.89
CA VAL A 82 -29.53 -16.38 11.86
C VAL A 82 -28.46 -16.75 10.84
N GLY A 83 -28.21 -18.05 10.65
CA GLY A 83 -27.24 -18.54 9.68
C GLY A 83 -27.61 -18.19 8.23
N SER A 84 -28.88 -18.27 7.87
CA SER A 84 -29.33 -18.00 6.50
C SER A 84 -29.14 -16.54 6.04
N PRO A 85 -29.59 -15.48 6.77
CA PRO A 85 -29.35 -14.10 6.33
C PRO A 85 -27.85 -13.75 6.30
N LEU A 86 -27.06 -14.31 7.21
CA LEU A 86 -25.61 -14.12 7.20
C LEU A 86 -24.96 -14.67 5.92
N GLN A 87 -25.36 -15.86 5.45
CA GLN A 87 -24.85 -16.41 4.19
C GLN A 87 -25.30 -15.61 2.97
N LEU A 88 -26.52 -15.05 2.98
CA LEU A 88 -26.99 -14.17 1.90
C LEU A 88 -26.14 -12.90 1.80
N GLN A 89 -25.71 -12.33 2.92
CA GLN A 89 -24.81 -11.18 2.92
C GLN A 89 -23.42 -11.54 2.37
N VAL A 90 -22.84 -12.67 2.80
CA VAL A 90 -21.58 -13.20 2.24
C VAL A 90 -21.70 -13.41 0.72
N LEU A 91 -22.84 -13.93 0.27
CA LEU A 91 -23.11 -14.19 -1.13
C LEU A 91 -23.17 -12.89 -1.94
N ALA A 92 -23.87 -11.86 -1.44
CA ALA A 92 -23.94 -10.54 -2.09
C ALA A 92 -22.55 -9.89 -2.24
N THR A 93 -21.75 -9.89 -1.17
CA THR A 93 -20.38 -9.36 -1.22
C THR A 93 -19.50 -10.13 -2.22
N ALA A 94 -19.60 -11.46 -2.25
CA ALA A 94 -18.85 -12.27 -3.21
C ALA A 94 -19.28 -12.01 -4.66
N PHE A 95 -20.56 -11.72 -4.91
CA PHE A 95 -21.03 -11.31 -6.23
C PHE A 95 -20.46 -9.96 -6.68
N LEU A 96 -20.27 -8.99 -5.79
CA LEU A 96 -19.62 -7.72 -6.14
C LEU A 96 -18.16 -7.90 -6.56
N PHE A 97 -17.41 -8.75 -5.83
CA PHE A 97 -16.03 -9.08 -6.22
C PHE A 97 -15.97 -9.87 -7.54
N LEU A 98 -16.93 -10.77 -7.77
CA LEU A 98 -17.05 -11.46 -9.06
C LEU A 98 -17.37 -10.48 -10.19
N LEU A 99 -18.30 -9.54 -9.98
CA LEU A 99 -18.65 -8.50 -10.93
C LEU A 99 -17.45 -7.63 -11.28
N TYR A 100 -16.67 -7.20 -10.27
CA TYR A 100 -15.41 -6.51 -10.46
C TYR A 100 -14.44 -7.33 -11.35
N ALA A 101 -14.25 -8.61 -11.05
CA ALA A 101 -13.33 -9.45 -11.80
C ALA A 101 -13.77 -9.69 -13.25
N VAL A 102 -15.04 -10.02 -13.48
CA VAL A 102 -15.59 -10.31 -14.80
C VAL A 102 -15.56 -9.06 -15.67
N LEU A 103 -16.00 -7.90 -15.17
CA LEU A 103 -15.93 -6.64 -15.93
C LEU A 103 -14.48 -6.25 -16.22
N GLY A 104 -13.56 -6.46 -15.27
CA GLY A 104 -12.14 -6.24 -15.48
C GLY A 104 -11.54 -7.12 -16.59
N LEU A 105 -11.92 -8.40 -16.66
CA LEU A 105 -11.52 -9.31 -17.74
C LEU A 105 -12.14 -8.91 -19.08
N LEU A 106 -13.44 -8.58 -19.11
CA LEU A 106 -14.14 -8.14 -20.31
C LEU A 106 -13.49 -6.88 -20.90
N MET A 107 -13.18 -5.89 -20.07
CA MET A 107 -12.46 -4.67 -20.50
C MET A 107 -11.05 -4.96 -21.04
N LYS A 108 -10.42 -6.07 -20.64
CA LYS A 108 -9.08 -6.47 -21.10
C LYS A 108 -9.11 -7.27 -22.40
N PHE A 109 -10.12 -8.11 -22.60
CA PHE A 109 -10.22 -8.99 -23.76
C PHE A 109 -11.15 -8.47 -24.85
N THR A 110 -11.97 -7.47 -24.56
CA THR A 110 -12.99 -6.96 -25.48
C THR A 110 -12.93 -5.44 -25.53
N ASP A 111 -12.55 -4.89 -26.69
CA ASP A 111 -12.52 -3.44 -26.94
C ASP A 111 -13.94 -2.83 -27.09
N SER A 112 -14.98 -3.68 -27.12
CA SER A 112 -16.36 -3.29 -27.41
C SER A 112 -17.10 -2.62 -26.25
N ILE A 113 -16.54 -2.60 -25.04
CA ILE A 113 -17.20 -2.07 -23.85
C ILE A 113 -16.53 -0.74 -23.45
N PRO A 114 -17.06 0.42 -23.88
CA PRO A 114 -16.52 1.73 -23.53
C PRO A 114 -16.97 2.13 -22.12
N LEU A 115 -16.56 1.39 -21.09
CA LEU A 115 -16.80 1.79 -19.70
C LEU A 115 -15.66 2.67 -19.16
N PRO A 116 -15.97 3.75 -18.42
CA PRO A 116 -14.95 4.55 -17.74
C PRO A 116 -14.16 3.71 -16.72
N SER A 117 -12.85 3.95 -16.61
CA SER A 117 -11.98 3.27 -15.65
C SER A 117 -12.40 3.42 -14.19
N SER A 118 -13.05 4.55 -13.87
CA SER A 118 -13.58 4.83 -12.54
C SER A 118 -14.69 3.86 -12.13
N PHE A 119 -15.45 3.29 -13.06
CA PHE A 119 -16.57 2.40 -12.73
C PHE A 119 -16.09 1.11 -12.06
N LEU A 120 -14.99 0.54 -12.57
CA LEU A 120 -14.40 -0.66 -11.99
C LEU A 120 -13.89 -0.42 -10.56
N SER A 121 -13.27 0.74 -10.33
CA SER A 121 -12.81 1.16 -9.01
C SER A 121 -13.98 1.44 -8.06
N LEU A 122 -15.11 1.95 -8.55
CA LEU A 122 -16.35 2.12 -7.76
C LEU A 122 -16.94 0.76 -7.34
N ILE A 123 -17.00 -0.22 -8.23
CA ILE A 123 -17.48 -1.57 -7.86
C ILE A 123 -16.58 -2.17 -6.78
N CYS A 124 -15.26 -2.05 -6.94
CA CYS A 124 -14.29 -2.51 -5.94
C CYS A 124 -14.50 -1.80 -4.59
N LEU A 125 -14.76 -0.49 -4.61
CA LEU A 125 -15.06 0.30 -3.42
C LEU A 125 -16.32 -0.22 -2.71
N PHE A 126 -17.41 -0.45 -3.45
CA PHE A 126 -18.65 -1.00 -2.88
C PHE A 126 -18.45 -2.43 -2.36
N ALA A 127 -17.64 -3.26 -3.03
CA ALA A 127 -17.31 -4.60 -2.55
C ALA A 127 -16.62 -4.57 -1.18
N PHE A 128 -15.59 -3.71 -1.00
CA PHE A 128 -14.95 -3.54 0.30
C PHE A 128 -15.86 -2.88 1.34
N ALA A 129 -16.77 -1.99 0.93
CA ALA A 129 -17.73 -1.37 1.84
C ALA A 129 -18.76 -2.39 2.36
N GLU A 130 -19.28 -3.27 1.49
CA GLU A 130 -20.14 -4.36 1.91
C GLU A 130 -19.41 -5.38 2.79
N GLU A 131 -18.15 -5.72 2.45
CA GLU A 131 -17.33 -6.59 3.29
C GLU A 131 -17.09 -5.99 4.69
N PHE A 132 -16.83 -4.68 4.75
CA PHE A 132 -16.72 -3.96 6.02
C PHE A 132 -18.01 -4.06 6.83
N LEU A 133 -19.17 -3.79 6.19
CA LEU A 133 -20.47 -3.89 6.84
C LEU A 133 -20.78 -5.31 7.30
N LEU A 134 -20.38 -6.32 6.53
CA LEU A 134 -20.52 -7.73 6.88
C LEU A 134 -19.82 -8.02 8.21
N PHE A 135 -18.53 -7.70 8.34
CA PHE A 135 -17.81 -7.95 9.58
C PHE A 135 -18.23 -7.03 10.73
N TYR A 136 -18.60 -5.78 10.45
CA TYR A 136 -19.08 -4.84 11.46
C TYR A 136 -20.40 -5.30 12.08
N LEU A 137 -21.35 -5.74 11.25
CA LEU A 137 -22.66 -6.22 11.69
C LEU A 137 -22.62 -7.66 12.22
N GLN A 138 -21.61 -8.45 11.85
CA GLN A 138 -21.40 -9.79 12.37
C GLN A 138 -20.92 -9.80 13.83
N ARG A 139 -20.63 -8.63 14.44
CA ARG A 139 -20.37 -8.52 15.88
C ARG A 139 -21.58 -9.07 16.65
N LYS A 140 -21.43 -10.30 17.15
CA LYS A 140 -22.45 -10.99 17.96
C LYS A 140 -22.49 -10.36 19.35
N ASP A 141 -23.42 -10.82 20.19
CA ASP A 141 -23.58 -10.41 21.59
C ASP A 141 -22.25 -10.20 22.34
N THR A 142 -22.29 -9.44 23.43
CA THR A 142 -21.12 -8.96 24.21
C THR A 142 -20.15 -10.05 24.74
N VAL A 143 -20.45 -11.33 24.55
CA VAL A 143 -19.81 -12.46 25.25
C VAL A 143 -18.87 -13.30 24.36
N GLY A 144 -18.77 -13.02 23.05
CA GLY A 144 -17.90 -13.77 22.14
C GLY A 144 -16.47 -13.21 22.03
N ILE A 145 -15.45 -14.07 22.13
CA ILE A 145 -14.05 -13.67 21.83
C ILE A 145 -13.85 -13.41 20.33
N GLU A 146 -14.64 -14.07 19.48
CA GLU A 146 -14.63 -13.91 18.02
C GLU A 146 -14.87 -12.46 17.59
N ASN A 147 -15.66 -11.70 18.36
CA ASN A 147 -15.92 -10.29 18.10
C ASN A 147 -14.63 -9.48 18.04
N ARG A 148 -13.65 -9.79 18.91
CA ARG A 148 -12.37 -9.09 18.88
C ARG A 148 -11.59 -9.38 17.61
N TYR A 149 -11.68 -10.61 17.09
CA TYR A 149 -11.03 -10.97 15.84
C TYR A 149 -11.70 -10.27 14.65
N PHE A 150 -13.04 -10.17 14.64
CA PHE A 150 -13.77 -9.40 13.63
C PHE A 150 -13.45 -7.91 13.70
N ASP A 151 -13.37 -7.31 14.90
CA ASP A 151 -12.97 -5.91 15.05
C ASP A 151 -11.58 -5.63 14.47
N MET A 152 -10.63 -6.55 14.65
CA MET A 152 -9.30 -6.41 14.05
C MET A 152 -9.33 -6.63 12.52
N MET A 153 -10.26 -7.44 12.01
CA MET A 153 -10.46 -7.64 10.55
C MET A 153 -10.95 -6.38 9.84
N LEU A 154 -11.67 -5.49 10.54
CA LEU A 154 -12.06 -4.20 9.98
C LEU A 154 -10.85 -3.35 9.59
N VAL A 155 -9.73 -3.45 10.29
CA VAL A 155 -8.53 -2.65 10.01
C VAL A 155 -7.99 -2.89 8.59
N PRO A 156 -7.61 -4.11 8.16
CA PRO A 156 -7.17 -4.34 6.78
C PRO A 156 -8.24 -4.01 5.73
N ILE A 157 -9.52 -4.27 6.00
CA ILE A 157 -10.60 -3.91 5.08
C ILE A 157 -10.67 -2.39 4.88
N THR A 158 -10.57 -1.60 5.97
CA THR A 158 -10.54 -0.14 5.86
C THR A 158 -9.32 0.37 5.10
N ILE A 159 -8.14 -0.25 5.27
CA ILE A 159 -6.95 0.10 4.49
C ILE A 159 -7.22 -0.11 2.99
N CYS A 160 -7.80 -1.24 2.60
CA CYS A 160 -8.19 -1.51 1.22
C CYS A 160 -9.25 -0.53 0.68
N LEU A 161 -10.25 -0.22 1.51
CA LEU A 161 -11.31 0.74 1.19
C LEU A 161 -10.74 2.14 0.95
N PHE A 162 -9.98 2.68 1.90
CA PHE A 162 -9.36 4.01 1.77
C PHE A 162 -8.37 4.07 0.61
N SER A 163 -7.58 3.01 0.39
CA SER A 163 -6.69 2.91 -0.76
C SER A 163 -7.46 2.97 -2.09
N THR A 164 -8.63 2.33 -2.17
CA THR A 164 -9.48 2.37 -3.36
C THR A 164 -10.11 3.76 -3.56
N VAL A 165 -10.49 4.45 -2.49
CA VAL A 165 -10.93 5.88 -2.55
C VAL A 165 -9.80 6.78 -3.06
N LEU A 166 -8.57 6.56 -2.60
CA LEU A 166 -7.40 7.33 -3.04
C LEU A 166 -7.06 7.06 -4.52
N GLU A 167 -7.22 5.83 -4.99
CA GLU A 167 -7.07 5.48 -6.40
C GLU A 167 -8.08 6.22 -7.29
N LEU A 168 -9.34 6.34 -6.82
CA LEU A 168 -10.37 7.12 -7.52
C LEU A 168 -10.03 8.62 -7.60
N LYS A 169 -9.46 9.19 -6.53
CA LYS A 169 -9.08 10.61 -6.48
C LYS A 169 -7.78 10.90 -7.26
N SER A 170 -6.84 9.96 -7.26
CA SER A 170 -5.51 10.10 -7.85
C SER A 170 -5.17 8.91 -8.77
N PRO A 171 -5.80 8.81 -9.95
CA PRO A 171 -5.63 7.67 -10.85
C PRO A 171 -4.23 7.60 -11.49
N LYS A 172 -3.42 8.66 -11.36
CA LYS A 172 -2.05 8.73 -11.91
C LYS A 172 -1.00 8.15 -10.95
N SER A 173 -1.33 8.00 -9.67
CA SER A 173 -0.38 7.51 -8.65
C SER A 173 -0.51 6.00 -8.46
N ASN A 174 0.64 5.31 -8.40
CA ASN A 174 0.68 3.87 -8.10
C ASN A 174 0.64 3.55 -6.59
N LEU A 175 0.81 4.58 -5.73
CA LEU A 175 0.83 4.44 -4.28
C LEU A 175 -0.48 3.87 -3.68
N PRO A 176 -1.68 4.32 -4.08
CA PRO A 176 -2.92 3.74 -3.57
C PRO A 176 -3.06 2.25 -3.91
N ARG A 177 -2.64 1.84 -5.10
CA ARG A 177 -2.68 0.44 -5.53
C ARG A 177 -1.71 -0.43 -4.77
N LEU A 178 -0.51 0.08 -4.49
CA LEU A 178 0.46 -0.56 -3.59
C LEU A 178 -0.10 -0.69 -2.17
N ALA A 179 -0.71 0.38 -1.63
CA ALA A 179 -1.30 0.37 -0.29
C ALA A 179 -2.44 -0.65 -0.19
N ARG A 180 -3.28 -0.77 -1.22
CA ARG A 180 -4.29 -1.84 -1.32
C ARG A 180 -3.62 -3.22 -1.32
N GLY A 181 -2.59 -3.44 -2.12
CA GLY A 181 -1.85 -4.71 -2.14
C GLY A 181 -1.30 -5.12 -0.78
N ILE A 182 -0.70 -4.18 -0.03
CA ILE A 182 -0.23 -4.40 1.35
C ILE A 182 -1.40 -4.68 2.29
N GLY A 183 -2.50 -3.94 2.16
CA GLY A 183 -3.74 -4.17 2.90
C GLY A 183 -4.30 -5.57 2.68
N LEU A 184 -4.29 -6.08 1.44
CA LEU A 184 -4.71 -7.44 1.09
C LEU A 184 -3.80 -8.52 1.71
N ILE A 185 -2.49 -8.27 1.84
CA ILE A 185 -1.59 -9.19 2.55
C ILE A 185 -1.95 -9.24 4.05
N LEU A 186 -2.18 -8.09 4.69
CA LEU A 186 -2.64 -8.05 6.08
C LEU A 186 -3.99 -8.75 6.23
N HIS A 187 -4.90 -8.52 5.28
CA HIS A 187 -6.21 -9.14 5.22
C HIS A 187 -6.11 -10.67 5.20
N GLY A 188 -5.31 -11.20 4.28
CA GLY A 188 -5.16 -12.64 4.12
C GLY A 188 -4.41 -13.31 5.26
N THR A 189 -3.37 -12.68 5.80
CA THR A 189 -2.65 -13.20 6.98
C THR A 189 -3.56 -13.25 8.21
N TRP A 190 -4.42 -12.24 8.40
CA TRP A 190 -5.39 -12.25 9.49
C TRP A 190 -6.47 -13.34 9.30
N PHE A 191 -6.91 -13.62 8.08
CA PHE A 191 -7.79 -14.76 7.79
C PHE A 191 -7.17 -16.10 8.19
N LEU A 192 -5.89 -16.32 7.86
CA LEU A 192 -5.16 -17.51 8.30
C LEU A 192 -5.10 -17.59 9.84
N GLN A 193 -4.75 -16.48 10.49
CA GLN A 193 -4.67 -16.42 11.94
C GLN A 193 -6.02 -16.74 12.61
N MET A 194 -7.14 -16.20 12.11
CA MET A 194 -8.48 -16.54 12.61
C MET A 194 -8.80 -18.02 12.43
N GLY A 195 -8.49 -18.59 11.25
CA GLY A 195 -8.70 -20.01 10.97
C GLY A 195 -7.96 -20.90 11.96
N ILE A 196 -6.67 -20.63 12.18
CA ILE A 196 -5.84 -21.37 13.13
C ILE A 196 -6.35 -21.16 14.57
N SER A 197 -6.72 -19.94 14.95
CA SER A 197 -7.14 -19.62 16.32
C SER A 197 -8.47 -20.26 16.72
N PHE A 198 -9.39 -20.44 15.78
CA PHE A 198 -10.73 -20.98 16.07
C PHE A 198 -10.84 -22.49 15.88
N PHE A 199 -10.14 -23.04 14.88
CA PHE A 199 -10.35 -24.43 14.45
C PHE A 199 -9.15 -25.35 14.68
N SER A 200 -8.06 -24.84 15.28
CA SER A 200 -6.89 -25.65 15.65
C SER A 200 -6.74 -25.79 17.17
N SER A 201 -5.77 -26.58 17.61
CA SER A 201 -5.36 -26.73 19.02
C SER A 201 -4.79 -25.45 19.65
N TRP A 202 -4.61 -24.40 18.84
CA TRP A 202 -4.10 -23.08 19.25
C TRP A 202 -5.20 -22.16 19.79
N MET A 203 -6.43 -22.67 19.95
CA MET A 203 -7.50 -21.97 20.65
C MET A 203 -7.08 -21.65 22.10
N VAL A 204 -7.50 -20.47 22.57
CA VAL A 204 -7.20 -20.00 23.93
C VAL A 204 -7.68 -21.04 24.93
N HIS A 205 -6.79 -21.42 25.86
CA HIS A 205 -7.09 -22.46 26.83
C HIS A 205 -8.33 -22.08 27.64
N GLY A 206 -9.26 -23.02 27.79
CA GLY A 206 -10.52 -22.78 28.48
C GLY A 206 -11.60 -22.12 27.62
N CYS A 207 -11.40 -21.99 26.30
CA CYS A 207 -12.46 -21.63 25.36
C CYS A 207 -12.78 -22.82 24.43
N SER A 208 -14.04 -22.92 24.02
CA SER A 208 -14.53 -23.95 23.09
C SER A 208 -15.42 -23.34 22.02
N LEU A 209 -15.31 -23.89 20.81
CA LEU A 209 -16.13 -23.48 19.66
C LEU A 209 -17.48 -24.18 19.72
N TYR A 210 -18.55 -23.39 19.64
CA TYR A 210 -19.93 -23.85 19.56
C TYR A 210 -20.48 -23.48 18.19
N GLU A 211 -20.68 -24.48 17.35
CA GLU A 211 -21.21 -24.33 15.99
C GLU A 211 -22.70 -24.67 15.97
N LYS A 212 -23.53 -23.74 15.48
CA LYS A 212 -24.96 -23.95 15.23
C LYS A 212 -25.23 -24.30 13.76
N SER A 213 -24.43 -23.76 12.85
CA SER A 213 -24.39 -24.06 11.42
C SER A 213 -23.02 -23.66 10.85
N ARG A 214 -22.66 -24.09 9.64
CA ARG A 214 -21.36 -23.73 8.99
C ARG A 214 -21.08 -22.23 8.91
N GLY A 215 -22.14 -21.42 8.97
CA GLY A 215 -22.08 -19.95 8.99
C GLY A 215 -22.08 -19.34 10.39
N ASN A 216 -22.66 -20.03 11.37
CA ASN A 216 -23.01 -19.50 12.67
C ASN A 216 -22.30 -20.27 13.79
N TYR A 217 -21.12 -19.82 14.17
CA TYR A 217 -20.38 -20.31 15.33
C TYR A 217 -20.14 -19.20 16.35
N THR A 218 -19.92 -19.58 17.61
CA THR A 218 -19.50 -18.68 18.69
C THR A 218 -18.44 -19.36 19.53
N VAL A 219 -17.44 -18.61 19.99
CA VAL A 219 -16.38 -19.16 20.83
C VAL A 219 -16.66 -18.74 22.26
N ARG A 220 -17.06 -19.70 23.11
CA ARG A 220 -17.38 -19.42 24.51
C ARG A 220 -16.22 -19.84 25.40
N CYS A 221 -15.89 -19.00 26.36
CA CYS A 221 -14.87 -19.26 27.36
C CYS A 221 -15.52 -19.66 28.69
N LYS A 222 -14.83 -20.51 29.47
CA LYS A 222 -15.30 -21.05 30.76
C LYS A 222 -15.56 -19.96 31.81
N GLY A 223 -14.82 -18.85 31.74
CA GLY A 223 -14.94 -17.75 32.69
C GLY A 223 -14.50 -16.39 32.13
N HIS A 224 -14.75 -15.36 32.93
CA HIS A 224 -14.33 -14.00 32.68
C HIS A 224 -12.80 -13.83 32.51
N PRO A 225 -11.92 -14.48 33.33
CA PRO A 225 -10.48 -14.32 33.14
C PRO A 225 -9.97 -14.93 31.83
N GLU A 226 -10.51 -16.08 31.40
CA GLU A 226 -10.16 -16.70 30.12
C GLU A 226 -10.59 -15.83 28.93
N TYR A 227 -11.77 -15.21 29.04
CA TYR A 227 -12.27 -14.28 28.03
C TYR A 227 -11.35 -13.07 27.85
N HIS A 228 -10.97 -12.39 28.93
CA HIS A 228 -10.06 -11.22 28.85
C HIS A 228 -8.68 -11.61 28.36
N ARG A 229 -8.15 -12.76 28.81
CA ARG A 229 -6.89 -13.30 28.32
C ARG A 229 -6.95 -13.54 26.82
N GLY A 230 -8.01 -14.17 26.34
CA GLY A 230 -8.18 -14.43 24.92
C GLY A 230 -8.29 -13.15 24.08
N ARG A 231 -9.02 -12.15 24.57
CA ARG A 231 -9.12 -10.84 23.92
C ARG A 231 -7.77 -10.11 23.84
N ALA A 232 -6.96 -10.21 24.88
CA ALA A 232 -5.60 -9.67 24.92
C ALA A 232 -4.68 -10.41 23.92
N ILE A 233 -4.73 -11.74 23.88
CA ILE A 233 -3.97 -12.57 22.93
C ILE A 233 -4.32 -12.19 21.49
N ALA A 234 -5.60 -12.07 21.15
CA ALA A 234 -6.04 -11.69 19.81
C ALA A 234 -5.47 -10.32 19.39
N THR A 235 -5.47 -9.35 20.33
CA THR A 235 -4.92 -8.01 20.08
C THR A 235 -3.40 -8.06 19.88
N LEU A 236 -2.70 -8.84 20.70
CA LEU A 236 -1.25 -9.03 20.59
C LEU A 236 -0.87 -9.71 19.26
N GLN A 237 -1.60 -10.74 18.86
CA GLN A 237 -1.42 -11.43 17.58
C GLN A 237 -1.55 -10.45 16.42
N PHE A 238 -2.61 -9.63 16.41
CA PHE A 238 -2.81 -8.63 15.35
C PHE A 238 -1.69 -7.60 15.32
N ASN A 239 -1.30 -7.05 16.46
CA ASN A 239 -0.20 -6.09 16.54
C ASN A 239 1.13 -6.69 16.04
N PHE A 240 1.40 -7.96 16.34
CA PHE A 240 2.57 -8.66 15.81
C PHE A 240 2.51 -8.80 14.28
N HIS A 241 1.36 -9.19 13.73
CA HIS A 241 1.17 -9.26 12.27
C HIS A 241 1.39 -7.91 11.60
N LEU A 242 0.82 -6.84 12.16
CA LEU A 242 0.96 -5.50 11.64
C LEU A 242 2.43 -5.02 11.70
N ALA A 243 3.09 -5.18 12.85
CA ALA A 243 4.49 -4.80 13.01
C ALA A 243 5.41 -5.58 12.06
N PHE A 244 5.21 -6.89 11.95
CA PHE A 244 5.96 -7.74 11.03
C PHE A 244 5.75 -7.31 9.57
N LEU A 245 4.51 -7.03 9.16
CA LEU A 245 4.22 -6.54 7.81
C LEU A 245 4.91 -5.21 7.51
N VAL A 246 4.89 -4.26 8.46
CA VAL A 246 5.59 -2.97 8.29
C VAL A 246 7.10 -3.18 8.11
N VAL A 247 7.72 -4.03 8.93
CA VAL A 247 9.16 -4.36 8.80
C VAL A 247 9.45 -4.98 7.43
N LEU A 248 8.63 -5.92 6.97
CA LEU A 248 8.78 -6.54 5.65
C LEU A 248 8.64 -5.53 4.51
N VAL A 249 7.66 -4.63 4.59
CA VAL A 249 7.43 -3.58 3.59
C VAL A 249 8.65 -2.64 3.54
N VAL A 250 9.12 -2.14 4.69
CA VAL A 250 10.31 -1.26 4.75
C VAL A 250 11.56 -1.96 4.22
N ALA A 251 11.77 -3.23 4.59
CA ALA A 251 12.89 -4.02 4.09
C ALA A 251 12.81 -4.21 2.56
N ALA A 252 11.63 -4.56 2.03
CA ALA A 252 11.42 -4.70 0.60
C ALA A 252 11.68 -3.38 -0.15
N PHE A 253 11.15 -2.25 0.35
CA PHE A 253 11.41 -0.94 -0.23
C PHE A 253 12.90 -0.56 -0.19
N SER A 254 13.59 -0.87 0.91
CA SER A 254 15.03 -0.61 1.04
C SER A 254 15.84 -1.42 0.02
N ILE A 255 15.49 -2.69 -0.19
CA ILE A 255 16.14 -3.58 -1.17
C ILE A 255 15.88 -3.06 -2.60
N ILE A 256 14.64 -2.71 -2.91
CA ILE A 256 14.26 -2.17 -4.23
C ILE A 256 14.98 -0.84 -4.49
N SER A 257 15.00 0.05 -3.49
CA SER A 257 15.72 1.33 -3.58
C SER A 257 17.22 1.12 -3.77
N ARG A 258 17.84 0.16 -3.07
CA ARG A 258 19.26 -0.15 -3.24
C ARG A 258 19.55 -0.71 -4.63
N ARG A 259 18.66 -1.55 -5.16
CA ARG A 259 18.81 -2.15 -6.50
C ARG A 259 18.64 -1.12 -7.61
N ASN A 260 17.70 -0.18 -7.44
CA ASN A 260 17.42 0.87 -8.43
C ASN A 260 18.40 2.06 -8.31
N GLY A 261 18.78 2.46 -7.09
CA GLY A 261 19.76 3.50 -6.81
C GLY A 261 21.22 3.07 -7.04
N GLY A 262 21.47 1.77 -7.23
CA GLY A 262 22.78 1.25 -7.67
C GLY A 262 23.08 1.47 -9.15
N GLN A 263 22.12 1.93 -9.96
CA GLN A 263 22.28 2.13 -11.41
C GLN A 263 21.95 3.53 -11.92
N GLY A 264 21.57 4.46 -11.03
CA GLY A 264 21.26 5.84 -11.43
C GLY A 264 21.21 6.78 -10.25
N GLY A 265 22.27 7.57 -10.09
CA GLY A 265 22.32 8.71 -9.19
C GLY A 265 22.93 8.40 -7.82
N SER A 266 24.26 8.46 -7.74
CA SER A 266 24.77 9.36 -6.69
C SER A 266 24.02 10.67 -6.90
N GLU A 267 23.29 11.17 -5.92
CA GLU A 267 22.91 12.57 -5.93
C GLU A 267 24.22 13.34 -6.07
N GLN A 268 24.52 13.74 -7.30
CA GLN A 268 25.63 14.61 -7.58
C GLN A 268 25.20 15.91 -6.93
N TYR A 269 25.66 16.10 -5.70
CA TYR A 269 25.60 17.38 -5.01
C TYR A 269 26.04 18.41 -6.03
N ARG A 270 25.09 19.21 -6.51
CA ARG A 270 25.33 20.25 -7.49
C ARG A 270 25.64 21.48 -6.67
N PRO A 271 26.92 21.83 -6.44
CA PRO A 271 27.25 23.03 -5.71
C PRO A 271 26.60 24.22 -6.43
N ILE A 272 25.91 25.05 -5.67
CA ILE A 272 25.38 26.33 -6.13
C ILE A 272 26.61 27.15 -6.56
N GLY A 273 26.78 27.35 -7.88
CA GLY A 273 27.94 28.00 -8.48
C GLY A 273 28.49 27.35 -9.75
N ALA A 274 28.01 26.17 -10.15
CA ALA A 274 28.48 25.52 -11.38
C ALA A 274 28.12 26.27 -12.69
N GLU A 275 27.22 27.26 -12.64
CA GLU A 275 26.81 28.05 -13.80
C GLU A 275 27.60 29.37 -13.95
N THR A 276 28.35 29.78 -12.92
CA THR A 276 29.16 31.00 -12.96
C THR A 276 30.45 30.85 -13.77
N HIS A 277 30.97 29.63 -13.95
CA HIS A 277 32.20 29.41 -14.73
C HIS A 277 31.99 29.37 -16.26
N SER A 278 30.77 29.11 -16.73
CA SER A 278 30.47 29.12 -18.18
C SER A 278 30.15 30.52 -18.73
N LEU A 279 29.82 31.48 -17.87
CA LEU A 279 29.60 32.87 -18.26
C LEU A 279 30.89 33.72 -18.22
N ASP A 280 31.93 33.25 -17.52
CA ASP A 280 33.19 33.98 -17.36
C ASP A 280 34.16 33.83 -18.55
N LEU A 281 33.83 32.96 -19.52
CA LEU A 281 34.64 32.82 -20.75
C LEU A 281 34.16 33.70 -21.92
N THR A 282 33.06 34.46 -21.75
CA THR A 282 32.48 35.29 -22.83
C THR A 282 32.23 36.74 -22.42
N GLY A 283 32.47 37.11 -21.16
CA GLY A 283 32.34 38.49 -20.68
C GLY A 283 33.67 39.03 -20.18
N GLN A 284 34.50 39.59 -21.06
CA GLN A 284 35.55 40.49 -20.63
C GLN A 284 34.90 41.77 -20.09
N PHE A 285 34.51 41.73 -18.82
CA PHE A 285 33.95 42.87 -18.09
C PHE A 285 35.11 43.71 -17.57
N SER A 286 35.66 44.55 -18.45
CA SER A 286 36.59 45.61 -18.04
C SER A 286 35.79 46.64 -17.24
N LEU A 287 35.93 46.62 -15.92
CA LEU A 287 35.56 47.76 -15.07
C LEU A 287 36.47 48.93 -15.43
N ALA A 288 36.02 49.78 -16.35
CA ALA A 288 36.55 51.14 -16.48
C ALA A 288 36.11 51.90 -15.23
N SER A 289 37.04 52.07 -14.29
CA SER A 289 36.89 53.05 -13.22
C SER A 289 37.01 54.42 -13.88
N ASP A 290 35.90 55.13 -14.00
CA ASP A 290 35.88 56.57 -14.28
C ASP A 290 36.46 57.27 -13.04
N ASP A 291 37.77 57.51 -13.06
CA ASP A 291 38.42 58.44 -12.14
C ASP A 291 38.45 59.81 -12.81
N ASP A 292 37.51 60.66 -12.41
CA ASP A 292 37.40 62.06 -12.85
C ASP A 292 38.68 62.85 -12.57
N GLU A 293 39.11 63.57 -13.60
CA GLU A 293 40.25 64.47 -13.68
C GLU A 293 40.08 65.66 -12.71
N ILE A 294 40.90 65.74 -11.65
CA ILE A 294 41.13 66.99 -10.91
C ILE A 294 42.57 67.44 -11.15
N LYS A 295 42.69 68.52 -11.94
CA LYS A 295 43.93 69.28 -12.17
C LYS A 295 44.36 70.00 -10.90
N GLY A 296 45.62 69.80 -10.50
CA GLY A 296 46.32 70.57 -9.48
C GLY A 296 47.83 70.47 -9.73
N GLU A 297 48.45 71.63 -9.90
CA GLU A 297 49.80 71.85 -10.40
C GLU A 297 50.96 71.45 -9.45
N GLU A 298 52.14 71.34 -10.07
CA GLU A 298 53.48 71.62 -9.55
C GLU A 298 54.30 70.56 -8.77
N SER A 299 55.36 70.11 -9.47
CA SER A 299 56.78 70.18 -9.10
C SER A 299 57.50 68.97 -8.46
N MET A 300 58.51 68.54 -9.21
CA MET A 300 59.86 68.08 -8.84
C MET A 300 60.14 66.85 -7.93
N GLU A 301 61.09 66.07 -8.46
CA GLU A 301 62.17 65.32 -7.79
C GLU A 301 61.98 63.85 -7.35
N LYS A 302 62.64 62.99 -8.14
CA LYS A 302 63.75 62.08 -7.77
C LYS A 302 63.51 60.90 -6.80
N GLN A 303 63.90 59.73 -7.33
CA GLN A 303 64.87 58.79 -6.73
C GLN A 303 64.31 57.58 -5.92
N LYS A 304 64.36 56.40 -6.58
CA LYS A 304 64.67 55.07 -5.99
C LYS A 304 66.10 55.11 -5.40
N PRO A 305 66.61 54.20 -4.52
CA PRO A 305 66.12 52.83 -4.20
C PRO A 305 66.40 52.34 -2.74
N ALA A 306 66.21 51.02 -2.53
CA ALA A 306 66.82 50.16 -1.50
C ALA A 306 66.30 50.32 -0.06
N ALA A 307 66.31 49.35 0.85
CA ALA A 307 66.47 47.90 0.96
C ALA A 307 66.43 47.62 2.50
N ILE A 308 66.43 46.34 2.92
CA ILE A 308 66.78 45.84 4.29
C ILE A 308 65.64 46.01 5.33
N GLU A 309 65.33 45.11 6.26
CA GLU A 309 65.59 43.69 6.57
C GLU A 309 64.87 43.44 7.92
N MET A 310 64.48 42.18 8.18
CA MET A 310 64.29 41.54 9.49
C MET A 310 63.33 42.09 10.57
N GLY A 311 62.57 41.14 11.11
CA GLY A 311 61.87 41.21 12.40
C GLY A 311 60.77 40.14 12.45
N ALA A 312 61.14 38.85 12.50
CA ALA A 312 61.33 38.08 13.74
C ALA A 312 60.01 37.63 14.40
N ASN A 313 59.86 36.29 14.46
CA ASN A 313 59.18 35.45 15.46
C ASN A 313 57.71 35.77 15.82
N GLY A 314 56.82 34.79 15.99
CA GLY A 314 56.97 33.35 16.08
C GLY A 314 55.65 32.76 16.61
N HIS A 315 55.36 31.54 16.17
CA HIS A 315 54.71 30.41 16.86
C HIS A 315 53.86 30.68 18.12
N GLY A 316 52.69 30.04 18.17
CA GLY A 316 52.12 29.69 19.47
C GLY A 316 50.66 29.29 19.42
N SER A 317 50.44 28.02 19.11
CA SER A 317 49.28 27.21 19.47
C SER A 317 48.63 27.56 20.83
N HIS A 318 47.31 27.61 20.83
CA HIS A 318 46.45 27.01 21.86
C HIS A 318 45.18 26.48 21.20
#